data_AF-M0CZE8-F1
#
_entry.id   AF-M0CZE8-F1
#
_cell.length_a   1.000
_cell.length_b   1.000
_cell.length_c   1.000
_cell.angle_alpha   90.00
_cell.angle_beta   90.00
_cell.angle_gamma   90.00
#
_symmetry.space_group_name_H-M   'P 1'
#
loop_
_entity.id
_entity.type
_entity.pdbx_description
1 polymer ?
#
loop_
_entity_poly.entity_id
_entity_poly.type
_entity_poly.pdbx_seq_one_letter_code
_entity_poly.pdbx_strand_id
1 'polypeptide(L)'
;MIDELDTARNEIQAAAANSEGTVNEQLSSLDEGIMELGGGDKTTDAHVHVDRVAELEEKLDDLESETEGETRRHIENATAALRSLRERQDAEDDVS
;
A
#
# COMPACT_ATOMS: atom_id res chain seq x y z
N MET A 1 4.51 -5.40 10.62
CA MET A 1 3.12 -5.15 10.19
C MET A 1 2.83 -3.66 10.15
N ILE A 2 3.04 -2.91 11.25
CA ILE A 2 2.88 -1.44 11.25
C ILE A 2 3.97 -0.77 10.39
N ASP A 3 5.22 -1.25 10.47
CA ASP A 3 6.35 -0.65 9.76
C ASP A 3 6.20 -0.67 8.22
N GLU A 4 5.65 -1.74 7.65
CA GLU A 4 5.44 -1.85 6.19
C GLU A 4 4.27 -0.98 5.72
N LEU A 5 3.18 -0.94 6.48
CA LEU A 5 2.05 -0.06 6.19
C LEU A 5 2.49 1.41 6.27
N ASP A 6 3.24 1.78 7.31
CA ASP A 6 3.79 3.13 7.46
C ASP A 6 4.74 3.47 6.31
N THR A 7 5.59 2.53 5.89
CA THR A 7 6.46 2.69 4.72
C THR A 7 5.65 2.94 3.45
N ALA A 8 4.65 2.09 3.17
CA ALA A 8 3.81 2.23 1.99
C ALA A 8 3.09 3.58 1.97
N ARG A 9 2.54 4.01 3.11
CA ARG A 9 1.90 5.33 3.23
C ARG A 9 2.84 6.50 3.00
N ASN A 10 4.03 6.46 3.61
CA ASN A 10 5.03 7.52 3.43
C ASN A 10 5.42 7.68 1.96
N GLU A 11 5.60 6.56 1.26
CA GLU A 11 5.93 6.56 -0.17
C GLU A 11 4.76 7.06 -1.02
N ILE A 12 3.52 6.65 -0.75
CA ILE A 12 2.33 7.20 -1.45
C ILE A 12 2.19 8.70 -1.23
N GLN A 13 2.39 9.18 0.00
CA GLN A 13 2.35 10.62 0.28
C GLN A 13 3.44 11.39 -0.46
N ALA A 14 4.63 10.80 -0.61
CA ALA A 14 5.71 11.37 -1.41
C ALA A 14 5.38 11.35 -2.92
N ALA A 15 4.77 10.28 -3.44
CA ALA A 15 4.27 10.23 -4.82
C ALA A 15 3.19 11.29 -5.06
N ALA A 16 2.26 11.47 -4.10
CA ALA A 16 1.18 12.43 -4.16
C ALA A 16 1.74 13.87 -4.19
N ALA A 17 2.74 14.17 -3.37
CA ALA A 17 3.40 15.48 -3.33
C ALA A 17 4.08 15.87 -4.66
N ASN A 18 4.44 14.88 -5.49
CA ASN A 18 5.12 15.07 -6.77
C ASN A 18 4.19 14.87 -7.99
N SER A 19 2.89 14.65 -7.77
CA SER A 19 1.91 14.42 -8.84
C SER A 19 0.79 15.45 -8.80
N GLU A 20 0.12 15.62 -9.94
CA GLU A 20 -0.98 16.57 -10.11
C GLU A 20 -2.19 15.88 -10.75
N GLY A 21 -3.37 16.47 -10.53
CA GLY A 21 -4.61 16.02 -11.16
C GLY A 21 -5.00 14.60 -10.75
N THR A 22 -5.41 13.79 -11.74
CA THR A 22 -5.98 12.45 -11.51
C THR A 22 -5.04 11.50 -10.77
N VAL A 23 -3.74 11.57 -11.02
CA VAL A 23 -2.74 10.73 -10.32
C VAL A 23 -2.71 11.05 -8.83
N ASN A 24 -2.78 12.33 -8.45
CA ASN A 24 -2.80 12.74 -7.05
C ASN A 24 -4.09 12.27 -6.33
N GLU A 25 -5.24 12.33 -7.01
CA GLU A 25 -6.51 11.83 -6.47
C GLU A 25 -6.48 10.31 -6.26
N GLN A 26 -5.93 9.57 -7.23
CA GLN A 26 -5.76 8.11 -7.13
C GLN A 26 -4.81 7.74 -5.97
N LEU A 27 -3.67 8.43 -5.84
CA LEU A 27 -2.73 8.22 -4.73
C LEU A 27 -3.36 8.54 -3.37
N SER A 28 -4.16 9.59 -3.28
CA SER A 28 -4.87 9.94 -2.05
C SER A 28 -5.88 8.84 -1.65
N SER A 29 -6.62 8.29 -2.61
CA SER A 29 -7.53 7.17 -2.36
C SER A 29 -6.79 5.90 -1.92
N LEU A 30 -5.58 5.66 -2.46
CA LEU A 30 -4.73 4.53 -2.06
C LEU A 30 -4.18 4.72 -0.64
N ASP A 31 -3.74 5.94 -0.26
CA ASP A 31 -3.29 6.24 1.11
C ASP A 31 -4.39 5.96 2.15
N GLU A 32 -5.63 6.36 1.86
CA GLU A 32 -6.79 6.04 2.70
C GLU A 32 -7.00 4.52 2.81
N GLY A 33 -6.95 3.81 1.69
CA GLY A 33 -7.07 2.34 1.67
C GLY A 33 -6.00 1.64 2.51
N ILE A 34 -4.76 2.12 2.50
CA ILE A 34 -3.68 1.57 3.33
C ILE A 34 -3.88 1.94 4.81
N MET A 35 -4.37 3.15 5.11
CA MET A 35 -4.69 3.54 6.49
C MET A 35 -5.76 2.62 7.11
N GLU A 36 -6.77 2.23 6.32
CA GLU A 36 -7.82 1.30 6.75
C GLU A 36 -7.25 -0.08 7.11
N LEU A 37 -6.20 -0.55 6.42
CA LEU A 37 -5.53 -1.81 6.75
C LEU A 37 -4.89 -1.80 8.15
N GLY A 38 -4.35 -0.66 8.57
CA GLY A 38 -3.66 -0.52 9.86
C GLY A 38 -4.56 -0.14 11.03
N GLY A 39 -5.76 0.40 10.76
CA GLY A 39 -6.64 1.00 11.77
C GLY A 39 -8.08 0.48 11.79
N GLY A 40 -8.43 -0.44 10.90
CA GLY A 40 -9.81 -0.90 10.69
C GLY A 40 -10.37 -1.75 11.83
N ASP A 41 -9.53 -2.52 12.53
CA ASP A 41 -10.02 -3.44 13.55
C ASP A 41 -9.65 -3.01 14.98
N LYS A 42 -10.66 -2.48 15.69
CA LYS A 42 -10.62 -2.37 17.16
C LYS A 42 -10.96 -3.71 17.83
N THR A 43 -11.22 -4.76 17.05
CA THR A 43 -11.48 -6.11 17.54
C THR A 43 -10.25 -6.98 17.31
N THR A 44 -10.12 -8.00 18.16
CA THR A 44 -8.86 -8.58 18.63
C THR A 44 -8.25 -9.60 17.67
N ASP A 45 -8.31 -9.34 16.37
CA ASP A 45 -7.65 -10.14 15.33
C ASP A 45 -6.76 -9.21 14.50
N ALA A 46 -5.46 -9.24 14.78
CA ALA A 46 -4.48 -8.37 14.14
C ALA A 46 -4.09 -8.87 12.73
N HIS A 47 -4.97 -9.58 12.03
CA HIS A 47 -4.70 -10.04 10.68
C HIS A 47 -5.20 -9.01 9.66
N VAL A 48 -4.25 -8.42 8.94
CA VAL A 48 -4.56 -7.63 7.76
C VAL A 48 -5.29 -8.52 6.75
N HIS A 49 -6.30 -8.00 6.07
CA HIS A 49 -6.95 -8.76 5.02
C HIS A 49 -6.02 -8.86 3.80
N VAL A 50 -5.36 -10.00 3.62
CA VAL A 50 -4.43 -10.30 2.51
C VAL A 50 -5.06 -9.97 1.14
N ASP A 51 -6.34 -10.28 0.94
CA ASP A 51 -7.09 -9.94 -0.28
C ASP A 51 -7.12 -8.43 -0.53
N ARG A 52 -7.28 -7.63 0.53
CA ARG A 52 -7.30 -6.16 0.44
C ARG A 52 -5.90 -5.61 0.16
N VAL A 53 -4.84 -6.23 0.69
CA VAL A 53 -3.45 -5.89 0.36
C VAL A 53 -3.20 -6.15 -1.12
N ALA A 54 -3.61 -7.30 -1.64
CA ALA A 54 -3.46 -7.65 -3.05
C ALA A 54 -4.21 -6.68 -3.99
N GLU A 55 -5.42 -6.24 -3.62
CA GLU A 55 -6.17 -5.24 -4.39
C GLU A 55 -5.44 -3.89 -4.45
N LEU A 56 -4.82 -3.46 -3.34
CA LEU A 56 -4.05 -2.21 -3.30
C LEU A 56 -2.74 -2.31 -4.07
N GLU A 57 -2.08 -3.47 -4.05
CA GLU A 57 -0.90 -3.76 -4.89
C GLU A 57 -1.25 -3.66 -6.38
N GLU A 58 -2.33 -4.30 -6.84
CA GLU A 58 -2.73 -4.28 -8.26
C GLU A 58 -2.97 -2.85 -8.74
N LYS A 59 -3.65 -2.03 -7.92
CA LYS A 59 -3.90 -0.62 -8.24
C LYS A 59 -2.64 0.23 -8.29
N LEU A 60 -1.66 -0.06 -7.43
CA LEU A 60 -0.36 0.63 -7.47
C LEU A 60 0.45 0.21 -8.69
N ASP A 61 0.44 -1.06 -9.09
CA ASP A 61 1.12 -1.55 -10.31
C ASP A 61 0.53 -0.93 -11.58
N ASP A 62 -0.79 -0.82 -11.66
CA ASP A 62 -1.48 -0.13 -12.76
C ASP A 62 -1.06 1.34 -12.81
N LEU A 63 -1.05 2.03 -11.67
CA LEU A 63 -0.65 3.43 -11.58
C LEU A 63 0.85 3.63 -11.86
N GLU A 64 1.71 2.69 -11.46
CA GLU A 64 3.14 2.69 -11.77
C GLU A 64 3.38 2.68 -13.28
N SER A 65 2.58 1.89 -14.02
CA SER A 65 2.67 1.77 -15.47
C SER A 65 2.27 3.07 -16.19
N GLU A 66 1.44 3.88 -15.57
CA GLU A 66 0.96 5.17 -16.07
C GLU A 66 1.81 6.37 -15.61
N THR A 67 2.80 6.14 -14.73
CA THR A 67 3.63 7.18 -14.13
C THR A 67 5.12 7.04 -14.47
N GLU A 68 5.83 8.16 -14.36
CA GLU A 68 7.26 8.23 -14.65
C GLU A 68 8.02 9.01 -13.55
N GLY A 69 9.35 8.93 -13.58
CA GLY A 69 10.22 9.74 -12.73
C GLY A 69 10.13 9.39 -11.24
N GLU A 70 10.18 10.43 -10.39
CA GLU A 70 10.16 10.27 -8.93
C GLU A 70 8.83 9.71 -8.42
N THR A 71 7.71 10.13 -9.01
CA THR A 71 6.37 9.58 -8.68
C THR A 71 6.33 8.07 -8.89
N ARG A 72 6.84 7.58 -10.03
CA ARG A 72 6.92 6.15 -10.32
C ARG A 72 7.75 5.41 -9.27
N ARG A 73 8.92 5.95 -8.92
CA ARG A 73 9.82 5.34 -7.93
C ARG A 73 9.16 5.22 -6.55
N HIS A 74 8.41 6.23 -6.14
CA HIS A 74 7.67 6.19 -4.88
C HIS A 74 6.55 5.14 -4.92
N ILE A 75 5.82 5.03 -6.04
CA ILE A 75 4.81 3.99 -6.24
C ILE A 75 5.45 2.59 -6.15
N GLU A 76 6.57 2.36 -6.84
CA GLU A 76 7.32 1.10 -6.80
C GLU A 76 7.72 0.71 -5.36
N ASN A 77 8.22 1.67 -4.57
CA ASN A 77 8.56 1.45 -3.17
C ASN A 77 7.32 1.08 -2.32
N ALA A 78 6.19 1.75 -2.55
CA ALA A 78 4.93 1.45 -1.86
C ALA A 78 4.43 0.03 -2.18
N THR A 79 4.44 -0.36 -3.46
CA THR A 79 4.11 -1.73 -3.90
C THR A 79 5.00 -2.76 -3.22
N ALA A 80 6.32 -2.52 -3.19
CA ALA A 80 7.26 -3.45 -2.56
C ALA A 80 7.00 -3.64 -1.06
N ALA A 81 6.62 -2.57 -0.36
CA ALA A 81 6.26 -2.63 1.06
C ALA A 81 4.98 -3.45 1.28
N LEU A 82 3.93 -3.25 0.47
CA LEU A 82 2.70 -4.03 0.55
C LEU A 82 2.93 -5.51 0.22
N ARG A 83 3.72 -5.82 -0.81
CA ARG A 83 4.09 -7.20 -1.16
C ARG A 83 4.82 -7.89 -0.01
N SER A 84 5.76 -7.17 0.64
CA SER A 84 6.49 -7.68 1.81
C SER A 84 5.55 -7.93 3.00
N LEU A 85 4.51 -7.11 3.17
CA LEU A 85 3.48 -7.33 4.17
C LEU A 85 2.68 -8.59 3.87
N ARG A 86 2.22 -8.76 2.62
CA ARG A 86 1.44 -9.92 2.17
C ARG A 86 2.21 -11.23 2.36
N GLU A 87 3.45 -11.28 1.89
CA GLU A 87 4.31 -12.47 1.99
C GLU A 87 4.57 -12.88 3.45
N ARG A 88 4.66 -11.90 4.37
CA ARG A 88 4.80 -12.18 5.79
C ARG A 88 3.52 -12.78 6.38
N GLN A 89 2.36 -12.23 6.01
CA GLN A 89 1.08 -12.74 6.50
C GLN A 89 0.81 -14.15 6.01
N ASP A 90 1.05 -14.43 4.73
CA ASP A 90 0.95 -15.78 4.17
C ASP A 90 1.87 -16.76 4.94
N ALA A 91 3.08 -16.33 5.31
CA ALA A 91 4.02 -17.14 6.09
C ALA A 91 3.61 -17.30 7.57
N GLU A 92 2.86 -16.36 8.14
CA GLU A 92 2.34 -16.45 9.52
C GLU A 92 1.10 -17.35 9.59
N ASP A 93 0.27 -17.34 8.54
CA ASP A 93 -0.94 -18.16 8.42
C ASP A 93 -0.61 -19.64 8.12
N ASP A 94 0.45 -19.94 7.36
CA ASP A 94 0.91 -21.31 7.09
C ASP A 94 1.47 -22.04 8.33
N VAL A 95 1.76 -21.31 9.42
CA VAL A 95 2.43 -21.83 10.63
C VAL A 95 1.48 -21.89 11.84
N SER A 96 0.25 -21.34 11.75
CA SER A 96 -0.80 -21.40 12.79
C SER A 96 -1.76 -22.57 12.62
#